data_AF-A0A920D0M9-F1
#
_entry.id   AF-A0A920D0M9-F1
#
_cell.length_a   1.000
_cell.length_b   1.000
_cell.length_c   1.000
_cell.angle_alpha   90.00
_cell.angle_beta   90.00
_cell.angle_gamma   90.00
#
_symmetry.space_group_name_H-M   'P 1'
#
loop_
_entity.id
_entity.type
_entity.pdbx_description
1 polymer ?
#
loop_
_entity_poly.entity_id
_entity_poly.type
_entity_poly.pdbx_seq_one_letter_code
_entity_poly.pdbx_strand_id
1 'polypeptide(L)'
;MQLEEQGATVTFIDNDQIGKWAKQAVAQAVQAEMINGYGDGSFCPNAQITRAEMEVMIARALKPSLKANSVSVFADDESIPKWAKSAIEAIREIGIISGRGGNRFVPNDTATRAEAAAMLLRMLNDKVIAQ
;
A
#
# COMPACT_ATOMS: atom_id res chain seq x y z
N MET A 1 -10.25 -20.82 5.71
CA MET A 1 -9.33 -19.96 6.49
C MET A 1 -10.05 -19.49 7.72
N GLN A 2 -9.86 -20.19 8.84
CA GLN A 2 -10.31 -19.74 10.16
C GLN A 2 -9.13 -18.97 10.75
N LEU A 3 -9.28 -17.66 10.93
CA LEU A 3 -8.23 -16.80 11.47
C LEU A 3 -8.45 -16.70 12.98
N GLU A 4 -7.60 -17.38 13.74
CA GLU A 4 -7.65 -17.36 15.21
C GLU A 4 -7.32 -15.96 15.75
N GLU A 5 -8.07 -15.53 16.78
CA GLU A 5 -7.94 -14.25 17.49
C GLU A 5 -6.67 -14.21 18.38
N GLN A 6 -5.48 -14.23 17.79
CA GLN A 6 -4.27 -13.85 18.52
C GLN A 6 -3.89 -12.42 18.19
N GLY A 7 -4.53 -11.50 18.93
CA GLY A 7 -4.32 -10.06 18.80
C GLY A 7 -2.89 -9.67 19.13
N ALA A 8 -2.06 -9.49 18.11
CA ALA A 8 -0.90 -8.64 18.22
C ALA A 8 -1.41 -7.24 18.63
N THR A 9 -1.10 -6.81 19.86
CA THR A 9 -1.40 -5.46 20.33
C THR A 9 -0.57 -4.49 19.51
N VAL A 10 -1.15 -3.98 18.42
CA VAL A 10 -0.53 -2.90 17.67
C VAL A 10 -0.75 -1.62 18.48
N THR A 11 0.31 -1.15 19.14
CA THR A 11 0.22 0.02 20.01
C THR A 11 0.59 1.27 19.23
N PHE A 12 -0.37 1.81 18.49
CA PHE A 12 -0.26 3.16 17.94
C PHE A 12 -0.67 4.20 18.98
N ILE A 13 -0.01 5.38 18.97
CA ILE A 13 -0.31 6.46 19.93
C ILE A 13 -1.73 7.02 19.77
N ASP A 14 -2.35 6.83 18.61
CA ASP A 14 -3.69 7.24 18.22
C ASP A 14 -4.65 6.05 18.02
N ASN A 15 -4.38 4.91 18.67
CA ASN A 15 -5.21 3.70 18.60
C ASN A 15 -6.66 3.89 19.06
N ASP A 16 -6.93 4.90 19.90
CA ASP A 16 -8.28 5.30 20.30
C ASP A 16 -9.08 5.96 19.16
N GLN A 17 -8.39 6.56 18.17
CA GLN A 17 -9.00 7.12 16.98
C GLN A 17 -9.35 6.07 15.92
N ILE A 18 -8.82 4.85 16.03
CA ILE A 18 -9.18 3.74 15.15
C ILE A 18 -10.59 3.28 15.51
N GLY A 19 -11.54 3.49 14.60
CA GLY A 19 -12.92 3.05 14.77
C GLY A 19 -13.01 1.56 15.10
N LYS A 20 -13.89 1.17 16.02
CA LYS A 20 -14.05 -0.23 16.46
C LYS A 20 -14.21 -1.21 15.29
N TRP A 21 -14.92 -0.79 14.24
CA TRP A 21 -15.13 -1.56 13.01
C TRP A 21 -13.83 -1.88 12.25
N ALA A 22 -12.80 -1.04 12.37
CA ALA A 22 -11.53 -1.17 11.65
C ALA A 22 -10.44 -1.85 12.48
N LYS A 23 -10.55 -1.86 13.82
CA LYS A 23 -9.47 -2.33 14.72
C LYS A 23 -8.94 -3.71 14.36
N GLN A 24 -9.83 -4.67 14.14
CA GLN A 24 -9.43 -6.03 13.76
C GLN A 24 -8.76 -6.06 12.39
N ALA A 25 -9.30 -5.34 11.41
CA ALA A 25 -8.72 -5.26 10.07
C ALA A 25 -7.33 -4.61 10.08
N VAL A 26 -7.15 -3.54 10.85
CA VAL A 26 -5.84 -2.87 11.03
C VAL A 26 -4.85 -3.82 11.70
N ALA A 27 -5.24 -4.48 12.79
CA ALA A 27 -4.36 -5.43 13.48
C ALA A 27 -3.90 -6.56 12.55
N GLN A 28 -4.82 -7.13 11.76
CA GLN A 28 -4.51 -8.17 10.78
C GLN A 28 -3.62 -7.65 9.65
N ALA A 29 -3.88 -6.46 9.12
CA ALA A 29 -3.07 -5.86 8.06
C ALA A 29 -1.64 -5.56 8.54
N VAL A 30 -1.46 -5.13 9.81
CA VAL A 30 -0.14 -4.93 10.41
C VAL A 30 0.56 -6.27 10.63
N GLN A 31 -0.13 -7.28 11.16
CA GLN A 31 0.42 -8.62 11.34
C GLN A 31 0.83 -9.27 10.01
N ALA A 32 0.09 -8.99 8.94
CA ALA A 32 0.41 -9.43 7.59
C ALA A 32 1.51 -8.58 6.91
N GLU A 33 2.07 -7.60 7.60
CA GLU A 33 3.07 -6.64 7.09
C GLU A 33 2.59 -5.83 5.88
N MET A 34 1.26 -5.70 5.71
CA MET A 34 0.64 -4.94 4.62
C MET A 34 0.68 -3.43 4.88
N ILE A 35 0.57 -3.03 6.13
CA ILE A 35 0.57 -1.62 6.56
C ILE A 35 1.43 -1.45 7.80
N ASN A 36 2.10 -0.31 7.90
CA ASN A 36 2.84 0.12 9.07
C ASN A 36 2.33 1.51 9.49
N GLY A 37 2.53 1.88 10.75
CA GLY A 37 2.38 3.27 11.18
C GLY A 37 3.53 4.15 10.72
N TYR A 38 3.46 5.43 11.06
CA TYR A 38 4.50 6.41 10.82
C TYR A 38 5.62 6.30 11.86
N GLY A 39 6.77 6.89 11.56
CA GLY A 39 7.96 6.82 12.42
C GLY A 39 7.80 7.50 13.78
N ASP A 40 6.75 8.30 13.97
CA ASP A 40 6.39 8.92 15.25
C ASP A 40 5.50 8.02 16.14
N GLY A 41 5.14 6.81 15.66
CA GLY A 41 4.30 5.86 16.37
C GLY A 41 2.80 6.03 16.14
N SER A 42 2.38 6.93 15.24
CA SER A 42 0.97 7.10 14.84
C SER A 42 0.55 6.15 13.72
N PHE A 43 -0.75 5.86 13.61
CA PHE A 43 -1.36 5.18 12.47
C PHE A 43 -2.07 6.15 11.51
N CYS A 44 -2.56 7.28 12.02
CA CYS A 44 -3.36 8.28 11.31
C CYS A 44 -4.61 7.69 10.64
N PRO A 45 -5.54 7.05 11.38
CA PRO A 45 -6.66 6.29 10.80
C PRO A 45 -7.65 7.12 9.95
N ASN A 46 -7.69 8.44 10.16
CA ASN A 46 -8.60 9.35 9.47
C ASN A 46 -7.90 10.17 8.37
N ALA A 47 -6.59 9.96 8.18
CA ALA A 47 -5.85 10.64 7.12
C ALA A 47 -6.26 10.10 5.75
N GLN A 48 -6.24 10.98 4.75
CA GLN A 48 -6.26 10.55 3.36
C GLN A 48 -4.91 9.89 3.04
N ILE A 49 -4.94 8.78 2.32
CA ILE A 49 -3.73 8.14 1.84
C ILE A 49 -3.25 8.80 0.54
N THR A 50 -1.95 8.97 0.43
CA THR A 50 -1.30 9.31 -0.83
C THR A 50 -1.33 8.12 -1.80
N ARG A 51 -1.15 8.40 -3.09
CA ARG A 51 -0.99 7.35 -4.10
C ARG A 51 0.21 6.45 -3.78
N ALA A 52 1.33 7.01 -3.34
CA ALA A 52 2.50 6.22 -2.96
C ALA A 52 2.20 5.24 -1.82
N GLU A 53 1.49 5.68 -0.77
CA GLU A 53 1.11 4.81 0.35
C GLU A 53 0.16 3.70 -0.08
N MET A 54 -0.87 4.02 -0.88
CA MET A 54 -1.79 3.04 -1.43
C MET A 54 -1.05 1.95 -2.21
N GLU A 55 -0.15 2.34 -3.11
CA GLU A 55 0.59 1.40 -3.95
C GLU A 55 1.59 0.55 -3.15
N VAL A 56 2.20 1.10 -2.09
CA VAL A 56 3.07 0.32 -1.20
C VAL A 56 2.28 -0.69 -0.39
N MET A 57 1.08 -0.37 0.07
CA MET A 57 0.19 -1.34 0.72
C MET A 57 -0.17 -2.49 -0.22
N ILE A 58 -0.44 -2.19 -1.48
CA ILE A 58 -0.73 -3.19 -2.53
C ILE A 58 0.50 -4.07 -2.78
N ALA A 59 1.68 -3.48 -2.96
CA ALA A 59 2.92 -4.23 -3.14
C ALA A 59 3.19 -5.18 -1.97
N ARG A 60 3.03 -4.72 -0.72
CA ARG A 60 3.19 -5.57 0.46
C ARG A 60 2.18 -6.72 0.50
N ALA A 61 0.95 -6.47 0.06
CA ALA A 61 -0.08 -7.50 -0.02
C ALA A 61 0.18 -8.56 -1.10
N LEU A 62 0.82 -8.17 -2.20
CA LEU A 62 1.17 -9.06 -3.32
C LEU A 62 2.52 -9.75 -3.15
N LYS A 63 3.41 -9.19 -2.30
CA LYS A 63 4.78 -9.68 -2.05
C LYS A 63 5.58 -9.97 -3.33
N PRO A 64 5.62 -9.05 -4.32
CA PRO A 64 6.42 -9.24 -5.52
C PRO A 64 7.91 -9.23 -5.18
N SER A 65 8.74 -9.73 -6.09
CA SER A 65 10.20 -9.63 -5.96
C SER A 65 10.64 -8.17 -6.05
N LEU A 66 11.22 -7.65 -4.96
CA LEU A 66 11.74 -6.28 -4.91
C LEU A 66 13.19 -6.22 -5.39
N LYS A 67 13.51 -5.17 -6.16
CA LYS A 67 14.89 -4.82 -6.51
C LYS A 67 15.35 -3.65 -5.65
N ALA A 68 16.53 -3.77 -5.04
CA ALA A 68 17.10 -2.67 -4.25
C ALA A 68 17.49 -1.50 -5.16
N ASN A 69 17.40 -0.27 -4.65
CA ASN A 69 17.80 0.96 -5.35
C ASN A 69 17.11 1.14 -6.72
N SER A 70 15.85 0.72 -6.85
CA SER A 70 15.09 0.91 -8.08
C SER A 70 14.96 2.40 -8.42
N VAL A 71 15.19 2.70 -9.70
CA VAL A 71 14.88 3.99 -10.32
C VAL A 71 13.61 3.81 -11.12
N SER A 72 12.67 4.73 -10.97
CA SER A 72 11.44 4.66 -11.71
C SER A 72 11.60 5.13 -13.16
N VAL A 73 10.78 4.56 -14.04
CA VAL A 73 10.64 5.02 -15.43
C VAL A 73 9.78 6.28 -15.56
N PHE A 74 9.11 6.70 -14.48
CA PHE A 74 8.26 7.88 -14.48
C PHE A 74 9.08 9.17 -14.48
N ALA A 75 8.58 10.18 -15.21
CA ALA A 75 9.21 11.48 -15.39
C ALA A 75 9.35 12.27 -14.07
N ASP A 76 8.61 11.91 -13.03
CA ASP A 76 8.66 12.47 -11.69
C ASP A 76 9.31 11.51 -10.66
N ASP A 77 10.22 10.64 -11.09
CA ASP A 77 10.97 9.73 -10.21
C ASP A 77 11.61 10.43 -9.00
N GLU A 78 12.11 11.66 -9.18
CA GLU A 78 12.68 12.46 -8.09
C GLU A 78 11.67 12.80 -6.99
N SER A 79 10.39 12.89 -7.35
CA SER A 79 9.30 13.14 -6.40
C SER A 79 8.85 11.87 -5.68
N ILE A 80 9.21 10.68 -6.19
CA ILE A 80 8.82 9.40 -5.57
C ILE A 80 9.70 9.15 -4.34
N PRO A 81 9.11 8.99 -3.14
CA PRO A 81 9.89 8.74 -1.94
C PRO A 81 10.75 7.48 -2.08
N LYS A 82 12.00 7.53 -1.62
CA LYS A 82 12.95 6.41 -1.72
C LYS A 82 12.39 5.10 -1.14
N TRP A 83 11.63 5.18 -0.05
CA TRP A 83 11.00 4.03 0.61
C TRP A 83 9.92 3.35 -0.25
N ALA A 84 9.35 4.06 -1.21
CA ALA A 84 8.27 3.58 -2.07
C ALA A 84 8.78 3.01 -3.41
N LYS A 85 9.95 3.46 -3.89
CA LYS A 85 10.44 3.19 -5.26
C LYS A 85 10.47 1.71 -5.62
N SER A 86 11.12 0.89 -4.79
CA SER A 86 11.24 -0.55 -5.07
C SER A 86 9.88 -1.25 -5.14
N ALA A 87 8.95 -0.87 -4.28
CA ALA A 87 7.60 -1.43 -4.27
C ALA A 87 6.80 -1.01 -5.50
N ILE A 88 6.80 0.29 -5.82
CA ILE A 88 6.13 0.87 -7.00
C ILE A 88 6.65 0.24 -8.29
N GLU A 89 7.97 0.13 -8.45
CA GLU A 89 8.55 -0.48 -9.64
C GLU A 89 8.24 -1.98 -9.74
N ALA A 90 8.25 -2.72 -8.63
CA ALA A 90 7.91 -4.14 -8.65
C ALA A 90 6.47 -4.38 -9.12
N ILE A 91 5.49 -3.62 -8.61
CA ILE A 91 4.09 -3.78 -9.03
C ILE A 91 3.82 -3.18 -10.43
N ARG A 92 4.65 -2.25 -10.90
CA ARG A 92 4.63 -1.78 -12.30
C ARG A 92 5.12 -2.87 -13.24
N GLU A 93 6.21 -3.56 -12.91
CA GLU A 93 6.80 -4.62 -13.74
C GLU A 93 5.84 -5.81 -13.94
N ILE A 94 5.02 -6.12 -12.94
CA ILE A 94 3.97 -7.15 -13.05
C ILE A 94 2.61 -6.61 -13.55
N GLY A 95 2.55 -5.34 -13.98
CA GLY A 95 1.38 -4.78 -14.67
C GLY A 95 0.21 -4.36 -13.78
N ILE A 96 0.37 -4.28 -12.45
CA ILE A 96 -0.68 -3.83 -11.53
C ILE A 96 -0.90 -2.32 -11.65
N ILE A 97 0.18 -1.54 -11.81
CA ILE A 97 0.09 -0.09 -11.92
C ILE A 97 0.57 0.42 -13.27
N SER A 98 0.00 1.56 -13.64
CA SER A 98 0.47 2.40 -14.74
C SER A 98 0.55 3.84 -14.26
N GLY A 99 1.39 4.64 -14.93
CA GLY A 99 1.45 6.09 -14.69
C GLY A 99 0.19 6.81 -15.16
N ARG A 100 0.06 8.06 -14.76
CA ARG A 100 -0.92 9.00 -15.29
C ARG A 100 -0.34 9.75 -16.51
N GLY A 101 -1.11 10.68 -17.07
CA GLY A 101 -0.71 11.49 -18.22
C GLY A 101 0.67 12.15 -18.06
N GLY A 102 1.41 12.26 -19.16
CA GLY A 102 2.77 12.82 -19.16
C GLY A 102 3.84 11.91 -18.57
N ASN A 103 3.59 10.59 -18.51
CA ASN A 103 4.49 9.60 -17.92
C ASN A 103 4.82 9.89 -16.44
N ARG A 104 3.83 10.31 -15.64
CA ARG A 104 4.03 10.69 -14.23
C ARG A 104 3.37 9.71 -13.28
N PHE A 105 4.00 9.45 -12.14
CA PHE A 105 3.41 8.66 -11.06
C PHE A 105 2.53 9.47 -10.13
N VAL A 106 2.88 10.74 -9.88
CA VAL A 106 2.23 11.67 -8.94
C VAL A 106 2.08 11.10 -7.51
N PRO A 107 3.20 10.87 -6.81
CA PRO A 107 3.22 10.09 -5.55
C PRO A 107 2.41 10.70 -4.41
N ASN A 108 2.32 12.04 -4.35
CA ASN A 108 1.70 12.78 -3.25
C ASN A 108 0.22 13.11 -3.50
N ASP A 109 -0.32 12.79 -4.68
CA ASP A 109 -1.74 12.99 -4.95
C ASP A 109 -2.57 12.03 -4.09
N THR A 110 -3.74 12.48 -3.63
CA THR A 110 -4.72 11.60 -2.99
C THR A 110 -5.24 10.57 -3.99
N ALA A 111 -5.35 9.31 -3.56
CA ALA A 111 -5.98 8.26 -4.35
C ALA A 111 -7.51 8.46 -4.47
N THR A 112 -8.06 8.33 -5.68
CA THR A 112 -9.51 8.42 -5.90
C THR A 112 -10.22 7.09 -5.67
N ARG A 113 -11.55 7.13 -5.45
CA ARG A 113 -12.38 5.92 -5.35
C ARG A 113 -12.29 5.03 -6.60
N ALA A 114 -12.16 5.63 -7.78
CA ALA A 114 -12.03 4.90 -9.03
C ALA A 114 -10.69 4.15 -9.11
N GLU A 115 -9.60 4.79 -8.65
CA GLU A 115 -8.29 4.16 -8.57
C GLU A 115 -8.28 3.01 -7.56
N ALA A 116 -8.86 3.21 -6.38
CA ALA A 116 -8.99 2.15 -5.39
C ALA A 116 -9.78 0.94 -5.96
N ALA A 117 -10.89 1.17 -6.67
CA ALA A 117 -11.64 0.10 -7.30
C ALA A 117 -10.84 -0.62 -8.39
N ALA A 118 -10.11 0.11 -9.24
CA ALA A 118 -9.25 -0.48 -10.26
C ALA A 118 -8.13 -1.33 -9.65
N MET A 119 -7.53 -0.89 -8.54
CA MET A 119 -6.50 -1.63 -7.83
C MET A 119 -7.03 -2.94 -7.26
N LEU A 120 -8.20 -2.91 -6.61
CA LEU A 120 -8.84 -4.12 -6.07
C LEU A 120 -9.08 -5.16 -7.16
N LEU A 121 -9.59 -4.75 -8.34
CA LEU A 121 -9.80 -5.64 -9.47
C LEU A 121 -8.49 -6.24 -10.01
N ARG A 122 -7.42 -5.45 -10.10
CA ARG A 122 -6.11 -5.93 -10.57
C ARG A 122 -5.51 -6.94 -9.60
N MET A 123 -5.59 -6.68 -8.30
CA MET A 123 -5.12 -7.62 -7.26
C MET A 123 -5.87 -8.95 -7.29
N LEU A 124 -7.18 -8.93 -7.53
CA LEU A 124 -7.97 -10.16 -7.64
C LEU A 124 -7.60 -10.96 -8.89
N ASN A 125 -7.43 -10.29 -10.03
CA ASN A 125 -7.09 -10.96 -11.28
C ASN A 125 -5.67 -11.54 -11.28
N ASP A 126 -4.70 -10.87 -10.64
CA ASP A 126 -3.33 -11.38 -10.49
C ASP A 126 -3.31 -12.70 -9.71
N LYS A 127 -4.05 -12.77 -8.60
CA LYS A 127 -4.18 -13.99 -7.78
C LYS A 127 -4.94 -15.12 -8.48
N VAL A 128 -5.80 -14.80 -9.46
CA VAL A 128 -6.52 -15.80 -10.28
C VAL A 128 -5.61 -16.41 -11.34
N ILE A 129 -4.60 -15.69 -11.82
CA ILE A 129 -3.64 -16.20 -12.82
C ILE A 129 -2.49 -16.97 -12.15
N ALA A 130 -2.21 -16.71 -10.87
CA ALA A 130 -1.17 -17.38 -10.09
C ALA A 130 -1.59 -18.73 -9.44
N GLN A 131 -2.76 -19.27 -9.79
CA GLN A 131 -3.27 -20.60 -9.35
C GLN A 131 -3.38 -21.56 -10.52
#